data_AF-A0A0D0CLI4-F1
#
_entry.id   AF-A0A0D0CLI4-F1
#
_cell.length_a   1.000
_cell.length_b   1.000
_cell.length_c   1.000
_cell.angle_alpha   90.00
_cell.angle_beta   90.00
_cell.angle_gamma   90.00
#
_symmetry.space_group_name_H-M   'P 1'
#
loop_
_entity.id
_entity.type
_entity.pdbx_description
1 polymer ?
#
loop_
_entity_poly.entity_id
_entity_poly.type
_entity_poly.pdbx_seq_one_letter_code
_entity_poly.pdbx_strand_id
1 'polypeptide(L)'
;CVMGLAIRHIREQFQQLNTIISKYFRKMLDTFSTPGIYAKYVHLPHTNEPTPAKISDNPKYMPFFKDAISMIDGMHIACTPSAADRESTWNHK
;
A
#
# COMPACT_ATOMS: atom_id res chain seq x y z
N CYS A 1 -14.99 14.93 38.01
CA CYS A 1 -14.91 14.86 36.54
C CYS A 1 -13.56 14.26 36.10
N VAL A 2 -13.42 12.94 36.06
CA VAL A 2 -12.14 12.26 35.72
C VAL A 2 -12.15 11.71 34.28
N MET A 3 -13.34 11.45 33.73
CA MET A 3 -13.51 10.80 32.43
C MET A 3 -13.10 11.67 31.22
N GLY A 4 -13.21 13.00 31.33
CA GLY A 4 -12.84 13.93 30.24
C GLY A 4 -11.33 13.99 29.96
N LEU A 5 -10.49 13.77 30.97
CA LEU A 5 -9.03 13.75 30.85
C LEU A 5 -8.55 12.50 30.09
N ALA A 6 -9.15 11.35 30.37
CA ALA A 6 -8.84 10.09 29.67
C ALA A 6 -9.20 10.16 28.18
N ILE A 7 -10.36 10.72 27.84
CA ILE A 7 -10.79 10.88 26.43
C ILE A 7 -9.84 11.80 25.66
N ARG A 8 -9.39 12.90 26.28
CA ARG A 8 -8.46 13.85 25.63
C ARG A 8 -7.10 13.21 25.38
N HIS A 9 -6.56 12.49 26.36
CA HIS A 9 -5.30 11.76 26.21
C HIS A 9 -5.36 10.68 25.13
N ILE A 10 -6.45 9.89 25.07
CA ILE A 10 -6.64 8.87 24.02
C ILE A 10 -6.69 9.52 22.63
N ARG A 11 -7.40 10.65 22.49
CA ARG A 11 -7.48 11.39 21.23
C ARG A 11 -6.11 11.90 20.79
N GLU A 12 -5.32 12.47 21.72
CA GLU A 12 -3.98 12.97 21.45
C GLU A 12 -3.04 11.86 20.98
N GLN A 13 -3.05 10.71 21.67
CA GLN A 13 -2.28 9.53 21.26
C GLN A 13 -2.67 9.05 19.85
N PHE A 14 -3.96 9.02 19.53
CA PHE A 14 -4.45 8.64 18.21
C PHE A 14 -4.03 9.63 17.12
N GLN A 15 -4.08 10.94 17.40
CA GLN A 15 -3.61 11.98 16.48
C GLN A 15 -2.10 11.86 16.21
N GLN A 16 -1.31 11.60 17.25
CA GLN A 16 0.12 11.39 17.11
C GLN A 16 0.42 10.12 16.30
N LEU A 17 -0.29 9.02 16.57
CA LEU A 17 -0.14 7.77 15.82
C LEU A 17 -0.50 7.96 14.33
N ASN A 18 -1.60 8.64 14.02
CA ASN A 18 -1.99 8.93 12.64
C ASN A 18 -0.94 9.79 11.93
N THR A 19 -0.34 10.76 12.63
CA THR A 19 0.73 11.59 12.08
C THR A 19 1.97 10.74 11.76
N ILE A 20 2.33 9.80 12.64
CA ILE A 20 3.45 8.88 12.44
C ILE A 20 3.18 7.93 11.26
N ILE A 21 2.01 7.28 11.25
CA ILE A 21 1.59 6.38 10.16
C ILE A 21 1.61 7.14 8.83
N SER A 22 1.02 8.33 8.79
CA SER A 22 1.00 9.16 7.58
C SER A 22 2.41 9.57 7.13
N LYS A 23 3.30 9.90 8.07
CA LYS A 23 4.70 10.23 7.77
C LYS A 23 5.43 9.05 7.13
N TYR A 24 5.30 7.85 7.69
CA TYR A 24 5.95 6.66 7.14
C TYR A 24 5.31 6.23 5.82
N PHE A 25 3.99 6.29 5.71
CA PHE A 25 3.28 6.01 4.46
C PHE A 25 3.77 6.94 3.33
N ARG A 26 3.89 8.24 3.60
CA ARG A 26 4.46 9.22 2.65
C ARG A 26 5.90 8.90 2.27
N LYS A 27 6.75 8.54 3.23
CA LYS A 27 8.14 8.13 2.94
C LYS A 27 8.21 6.89 2.04
N MET A 28 7.36 5.91 2.30
CA MET A 28 7.28 4.69 1.48
C MET A 28 6.81 5.03 0.06
N LEU A 29 5.75 5.84 -0.08
CA LEU A 29 5.28 6.30 -1.39
C LEU A 29 6.36 7.03 -2.19
N ASP A 30 7.06 7.96 -1.55
CA ASP A 30 8.17 8.69 -2.18
C ASP A 30 9.27 7.73 -2.66
N THR A 31 9.63 6.76 -1.80
CA THR A 31 10.61 5.72 -2.13
C THR A 31 10.18 4.88 -3.34
N PHE A 32 8.94 4.38 -3.36
CA PHE A 32 8.43 3.59 -4.49
C PHE A 32 8.24 4.41 -5.78
N SER A 33 8.08 5.72 -5.65
CA SER A 33 7.96 6.65 -6.78
C SER A 33 9.33 7.05 -7.35
N THR A 34 10.44 6.65 -6.72
CA THR A 34 11.77 6.92 -7.27
C THR A 34 11.93 6.25 -8.64
N PRO A 35 12.59 6.90 -9.62
CA PRO A 35 12.68 6.37 -10.98
C PRO A 35 13.24 4.95 -11.07
N GLY A 36 14.20 4.59 -10.22
CA GLY A 36 14.81 3.27 -10.22
C GLY A 36 13.88 2.14 -9.77
N ILE A 37 12.97 2.43 -8.83
CA ILE A 37 11.97 1.44 -8.37
C ILE A 37 10.75 1.48 -9.30
N TYR A 38 10.23 2.67 -9.57
CA TYR A 38 9.05 2.85 -10.40
C TYR A 38 9.25 2.23 -11.78
N ALA A 39 10.30 2.61 -12.52
CA ALA A 39 10.53 2.09 -13.87
C ALA A 39 10.83 0.58 -13.93
N LYS A 40 11.33 0.00 -12.82
CA LYS A 40 11.69 -1.42 -12.76
C LYS A 40 10.48 -2.32 -12.53
N TYR A 41 9.49 -1.85 -11.77
CA TYR A 41 8.41 -2.71 -11.31
C TYR A 41 7.02 -2.25 -11.78
N VAL A 42 6.86 -0.96 -12.12
CA VAL A 42 5.61 -0.44 -12.65
C VAL A 42 5.64 -0.51 -14.17
N HIS A 43 4.74 -1.34 -14.73
CA HIS A 43 4.49 -1.43 -16.16
C HIS A 43 3.06 -1.00 -16.44
N LEU A 44 2.88 0.02 -17.27
CA LEU A 44 1.56 0.41 -17.73
C LEU A 44 1.15 -0.51 -18.89
N PRO A 45 -0.11 -0.96 -18.94
CA PRO A 45 -0.63 -1.68 -20.10
C PRO A 45 -0.65 -0.74 -21.32
N HIS A 46 -0.46 -1.30 -22.52
CA HIS A 46 -0.61 -0.53 -23.75
C HIS A 46 -2.05 0.01 -23.89
N THR A 47 -2.24 1.16 -24.52
CA THR A 47 -3.57 1.80 -24.72
C THR A 47 -4.60 0.92 -25.46
N ASN A 48 -4.13 -0.15 -26.12
CA ASN A 48 -4.96 -1.06 -26.89
C ASN A 48 -5.15 -2.42 -26.19
N GLU A 49 -4.56 -2.60 -25.00
CA GLU A 49 -4.74 -3.84 -24.25
C GLU A 49 -6.15 -3.91 -23.67
N PRO A 50 -6.86 -5.03 -23.86
CA PRO A 50 -8.20 -5.19 -23.33
C PRO A 50 -8.17 -5.31 -21.81
N THR A 51 -9.23 -4.82 -21.16
CA THR A 51 -9.43 -5.00 -19.72
C THR A 51 -9.32 -6.49 -19.35
N PRO A 52 -8.55 -6.85 -18.30
CA PRO A 52 -8.39 -8.24 -17.90
C PRO A 52 -9.73 -8.93 -17.59
N ALA A 53 -9.84 -10.21 -17.98
CA ALA A 53 -11.04 -11.05 -17.82
C ALA A 53 -11.63 -11.00 -16.40
N LYS A 54 -10.77 -10.98 -15.38
CA LYS A 54 -11.16 -10.92 -13.95
C LYS A 54 -11.99 -9.67 -13.61
N ILE A 55 -11.77 -8.57 -14.32
CA ILE A 55 -12.51 -7.31 -14.17
C ILE A 55 -13.69 -7.29 -15.12
N SER A 56 -13.49 -7.68 -16.40
CA SER A 56 -14.54 -7.62 -17.41
C SER A 56 -15.70 -8.56 -17.13
N ASP A 57 -15.40 -9.76 -16.64
CA ASP A 57 -16.38 -10.83 -16.45
C ASP A 57 -17.13 -10.67 -15.13
N ASN A 58 -16.67 -9.75 -14.27
CA ASN A 58 -17.32 -9.47 -13.01
C ASN A 58 -18.22 -8.22 -13.12
N PRO A 59 -19.56 -8.39 -13.13
CA PRO A 59 -20.49 -7.27 -13.26
C PRO A 59 -20.43 -6.29 -12.08
N LYS A 60 -19.85 -6.70 -10.94
CA LYS A 60 -19.59 -5.81 -9.81
C LYS A 60 -18.42 -4.85 -10.08
N TYR A 61 -17.45 -5.26 -10.90
CA TYR A 61 -16.23 -4.49 -11.16
C TYR A 61 -16.31 -3.67 -12.44
N MET A 62 -16.86 -4.25 -13.50
CA MET A 62 -16.97 -3.60 -14.81
C MET A 62 -17.51 -2.15 -14.79
N PRO A 63 -18.59 -1.80 -14.07
CA PRO A 63 -19.10 -0.42 -14.09
C PRO A 63 -18.10 0.61 -13.51
N PHE A 64 -17.17 0.19 -12.65
CA PHE A 64 -16.19 1.07 -12.02
C PHE A 64 -14.81 1.06 -12.70
N PHE A 65 -14.48 -0.02 -13.41
CA PHE A 65 -13.14 -0.23 -13.96
C PHE A 65 -13.09 -0.32 -15.50
N LYS A 66 -14.20 -0.12 -16.20
CA LYS A 66 -14.27 -0.17 -17.68
C LYS A 66 -13.25 0.72 -18.40
N ASP A 67 -12.95 1.89 -17.82
CA ASP A 67 -12.01 2.88 -18.36
C ASP A 67 -10.76 3.01 -17.47
N ALA A 68 -10.61 2.14 -16.47
CA ALA A 68 -9.47 2.17 -15.58
C ALA A 68 -8.26 1.55 -16.29
N ILE A 69 -7.25 2.37 -16.56
CA ILE A 69 -5.92 1.91 -16.93
C ILE A 69 -5.30 1.33 -15.64
N SER A 70 -5.63 0.08 -15.32
CA SER A 70 -5.27 -0.50 -14.03
C SER A 70 -3.76 -0.72 -13.95
N MET A 71 -3.10 -0.02 -13.02
CA MET A 71 -1.78 -0.36 -12.48
C MET A 71 -1.96 -1.08 -11.14
N ILE A 72 -2.82 -2.10 -11.07
CA ILE A 72 -2.97 -2.89 -9.85
C ILE A 72 -3.23 -4.36 -10.23
N ASP A 73 -2.26 -4.98 -10.87
CA ASP A 73 -1.92 -6.31 -10.36
C ASP A 73 -1.09 -6.06 -9.11
N GLY A 74 -1.46 -6.67 -7.99
CA GLY A 74 -0.79 -6.45 -6.72
C GLY A 74 0.68 -6.78 -6.88
N MET A 75 1.53 -5.76 -7.02
CA MET A 75 2.95 -5.93 -7.25
C MET A 75 3.55 -6.60 -6.03
N HIS A 76 3.59 -7.92 -6.05
CA HIS A 76 4.26 -8.74 -5.06
C HIS A 76 5.76 -8.52 -5.26
N ILE A 77 6.31 -7.51 -4.57
CA ILE A 77 7.76 -7.41 -4.40
C ILE A 77 8.15 -8.66 -3.62
N ALA A 78 8.83 -9.59 -4.28
CA ALA A 78 9.40 -10.76 -3.65
C ALA A 78 10.48 -10.29 -2.64
N CYS A 79 10.05 -10.02 -1.42
CA CYS A 79 10.92 -9.62 -0.33
C CYS A 79 11.33 -10.87 0.43
N THR A 80 12.37 -11.55 -0.05
CA THR A 80 13.03 -12.59 0.73
C THR A 80 14.18 -11.94 1.50
N PRO A 81 14.11 -11.84 2.84
CA PRO A 81 15.24 -11.33 3.63
C PRO A 81 16.46 -12.21 3.43
N SER A 82 17.65 -11.60 3.49
CA SER A 82 18.91 -12.34 3.38
C SER A 82 19.06 -13.35 4.52
N ALA A 83 19.92 -14.36 4.35
CA ALA A 83 20.13 -15.37 5.39
C ALA A 83 20.56 -14.76 6.74
N ALA A 84 21.29 -13.64 6.72
CA ALA A 84 21.71 -12.92 7.92
C ALA A 84 20.57 -12.14 8.58
N ASP A 85 19.62 -11.62 7.80
CA ASP A 85 18.53 -10.77 8.32
C ASP A 85 17.33 -11.61 8.82
N ARG A 86 17.24 -12.89 8.43
CA ARG A 86 16.15 -13.81 8.79
C ARG A 86 15.93 -13.90 10.29
N GLU A 87 17.00 -14.01 11.07
CA GLU A 87 16.94 -14.10 12.54
C GLU A 87 16.31 -12.85 13.17
N SER A 88 16.50 -11.68 12.57
CA SER A 88 15.92 -10.41 13.06
C SER A 88 14.47 -10.17 12.62
N THR A 89 14.04 -10.82 11.54
CA THR A 89 12.67 -10.71 11.00
C THR A 89 11.69 -11.69 11.62
N TRP A 90 12.18 -12.63 12.44
CA TRP A 90 11.34 -13.55 13.17
C TRP A 90 10.80 -12.85 14.43
N ASN A 91 9.48 -12.69 14.54
CA ASN A 91 8.86 -12.26 15.79
C ASN A 91 9.10 -13.33 16.85
N HIS A 92 10.10 -13.12 17.71
CA HIS A 92 10.35 -13.99 18.85
C HIS A 92 9.16 -13.82 19.81
N LYS A 93 8.36 -14.86 19.93
CA LYS A 93 7.15 -14.90 20.75
C LYS A 93 7.45 -15.55 22.09
#